data_AF-A0A354H4C2-F1
#
_entry.id   AF-A0A354H4C2-F1
#
_cell.length_a   1.000
_cell.length_b   1.000
_cell.length_c   1.000
_cell.angle_alpha   90.00
_cell.angle_beta   90.00
_cell.angle_gamma   90.00
#
_symmetry.space_group_name_H-M   'P 1'
#
loop_
_entity.id
_entity.type
_entity.pdbx_description
1 polymer ?
#
loop_
_entity_poly.entity_id
_entity_poly.type
_entity_poly.pdbx_seq_one_letter_code
_entity_poly.pdbx_strand_id
1 'polypeptide(L)' 'PCGYLELDCGNVKKKSFADIWEKSEAFRNLRDYSKYGGKCGRCEFIKVCGGCRARAFEATGDYLAEEPLCLYEPK' A
#
# COMPACT_ATOMS: atom_id res chain seq x y z
N PRO A 1 5.21 2.14 3.13
CA PRO A 1 5.94 0.95 2.67
C PRO A 1 6.83 0.37 3.79
N CYS A 2 7.21 -0.89 3.65
CA CYS A 2 8.16 -1.60 4.52
C CYS A 2 9.39 -2.03 3.70
N GLY A 3 10.44 -2.52 4.36
CA GLY A 3 11.68 -2.95 3.69
C GLY A 3 11.54 -4.16 2.73
N TYR A 4 10.36 -4.81 2.70
CA TYR A 4 10.04 -5.92 1.78
C TYR A 4 9.25 -5.48 0.54
N LEU A 5 8.93 -4.19 0.41
CA LEU A 5 8.15 -3.65 -0.71
C LEU A 5 9.04 -2.75 -1.57
N GLU A 6 9.54 -3.29 -2.68
CA GLU A 6 10.36 -2.56 -3.65
C GLU A 6 9.50 -1.62 -4.50
N LEU A 7 9.40 -0.36 -4.06
CA LEU A 7 8.77 0.74 -4.81
C LEU A 7 9.68 1.95 -4.82
N ASP A 8 9.88 2.57 -5.99
CA ASP A 8 10.52 3.90 -6.04
C ASP A 8 9.58 4.93 -5.40
N CYS A 9 9.88 5.25 -4.15
CA CYS A 9 9.20 6.30 -3.40
C CYS A 9 9.88 7.67 -3.55
N GLY A 10 11.05 7.75 -4.19
CA GLY A 10 11.88 8.94 -4.30
C GLY A 10 13.24 8.83 -3.59
N ASN A 11 14.14 9.78 -3.87
CA ASN A 11 15.53 9.75 -3.41
C ASN A 11 15.89 11.01 -2.60
N VAL A 12 16.31 10.80 -1.33
CA VAL A 12 16.64 11.88 -0.37
C VAL A 12 17.84 12.75 -0.76
N LYS A 13 18.68 12.30 -1.71
CA LYS A 13 19.76 13.13 -2.30
C LYS A 13 19.25 14.10 -3.37
N LYS A 14 17.98 13.97 -3.80
CA LYS A 14 17.35 14.78 -4.85
C LYS A 14 16.17 15.64 -4.37
N LYS A 15 15.50 15.23 -3.28
CA LYS A 15 14.34 15.92 -2.68
C LYS A 15 14.41 15.80 -1.16
N SER A 16 13.78 16.72 -0.43
CA SER A 16 13.70 16.61 1.03
C SER A 16 12.93 15.35 1.46
N PHE A 17 13.21 14.83 2.66
CA PHE A 17 12.44 13.71 3.20
C PHE A 17 10.95 14.06 3.37
N ALA A 18 10.63 15.30 3.79
CA ALA A 18 9.25 15.76 3.91
C ALA A 18 8.52 15.76 2.55
N ASP A 19 9.15 16.29 1.49
CA ASP A 19 8.58 16.26 0.13
C ASP A 19 8.33 14.83 -0.35
N ILE A 20 9.27 13.92 -0.10
CA ILE A 20 9.13 12.49 -0.45
C ILE A 20 7.97 11.87 0.34
N TRP A 21 7.95 12.06 1.65
CA TRP A 21 6.93 11.49 2.53
C TRP A 21 5.53 12.00 2.18
N GLU A 22 5.35 13.31 1.98
CA GLU A 22 4.04 13.92 1.75
C GLU A 22 3.55 13.78 0.31
N LYS A 23 4.43 13.96 -0.69
CA LYS A 23 4.05 14.21 -2.09
C LYS A 23 4.34 13.06 -3.04
N SER A 24 5.14 12.07 -2.64
CA SER A 24 5.38 10.86 -3.45
C SER A 24 4.09 10.08 -3.68
N GLU A 25 3.87 9.63 -4.91
CA GLU A 25 2.66 8.91 -5.30
C GLU A 25 2.49 7.61 -4.50
N ALA A 26 3.54 6.79 -4.37
CA ALA A 26 3.49 5.55 -3.61
C ALA A 26 3.07 5.78 -2.14
N PHE A 27 3.62 6.81 -1.50
CA PHE A 27 3.25 7.19 -0.13
C PHE A 27 1.82 7.74 -0.03
N ARG A 28 1.34 8.50 -1.02
CA ARG A 28 -0.04 8.98 -1.07
C ARG A 28 -1.02 7.84 -1.29
N ASN A 29 -0.75 6.95 -2.23
CA ASN A 29 -1.59 5.79 -2.56
C ASN A 29 -1.75 4.85 -1.35
N LEU A 30 -0.67 4.58 -0.61
CA LEU A 30 -0.72 3.77 0.62
C LEU A 30 -1.49 4.40 1.79
N ARG A 31 -1.80 5.71 1.74
CA ARG A 31 -2.66 6.39 2.72
C ARG A 31 -4.08 6.61 2.23
N ASP A 32 -4.31 6.41 0.92
CA ASP A 32 -5.59 6.61 0.27
C ASP A 32 -6.32 5.27 0.18
N TYR A 33 -7.06 4.94 1.25
CA TYR A 33 -7.82 3.70 1.35
C TYR A 33 -8.84 3.51 0.22
N SER A 34 -9.26 4.58 -0.48
CA SER A 34 -10.19 4.48 -1.61
C SER A 34 -9.56 3.80 -2.84
N LYS A 35 -8.23 3.69 -2.89
CA LYS A 35 -7.50 3.04 -3.99
C LYS A 35 -7.22 1.55 -3.77
N TYR A 36 -7.55 1.00 -2.61
CA TYR A 36 -7.30 -0.41 -2.33
C TYR A 36 -8.29 -1.28 -3.11
N GLY A 37 -7.80 -2.37 -3.70
CA GLY A 37 -8.58 -3.30 -4.52
C GLY A 37 -9.06 -4.54 -3.77
N GLY A 38 -9.80 -5.39 -4.50
CA GLY A 38 -10.27 -6.70 -4.03
C GLY A 38 -11.01 -6.65 -2.70
N LYS A 39 -10.81 -7.65 -1.84
CA LYS A 39 -11.34 -7.66 -0.46
C LYS A 39 -10.96 -6.41 0.34
N CYS A 40 -9.70 -5.96 0.26
CA CYS A 40 -9.23 -4.82 1.04
C CYS A 40 -10.00 -3.52 0.74
N GLY A 41 -10.39 -3.28 -0.52
CA GLY A 41 -11.14 -2.10 -0.95
C GLY A 41 -12.54 -1.95 -0.34
N ARG A 42 -13.17 -3.06 0.07
CA ARG A 42 -14.51 -3.08 0.70
C ARG A 42 -14.49 -3.48 2.18
N CYS A 43 -13.31 -3.67 2.78
CA CYS A 43 -13.15 -4.17 4.13
C CYS A 43 -13.49 -3.13 5.20
N GLU A 44 -14.39 -3.46 6.15
CA GLU A 44 -14.70 -2.58 7.28
C GLU A 44 -13.49 -2.25 8.16
N PHE A 45 -12.44 -3.09 8.12
CA PHE A 45 -11.20 -2.93 8.87
C PHE A 45 -10.10 -2.14 8.14
N ILE A 46 -10.33 -1.60 6.93
CA ILE A 46 -9.28 -0.97 6.10
C ILE A 46 -8.50 0.15 6.80
N LYS A 47 -9.13 0.84 7.76
CA LYS A 47 -8.51 1.91 8.58
C LYS A 47 -7.51 1.42 9.63
N VAL A 48 -7.53 0.12 9.98
CA VAL A 48 -6.66 -0.49 11.00
C VAL A 48 -5.81 -1.65 10.45
N CYS A 49 -6.28 -2.30 9.40
CA CYS A 49 -5.59 -3.36 8.68
C CYS A 49 -5.61 -3.04 7.19
N GLY A 50 -4.43 -2.83 6.59
CA GLY A 50 -4.27 -2.85 5.13
C GLY A 50 -3.77 -4.20 4.60
N GLY A 51 -3.39 -5.14 5.47
CA GLY A 51 -2.63 -6.33 5.08
C GLY A 51 -1.22 -6.01 4.54
N CYS A 52 -0.40 -7.04 4.34
CA CYS A 52 0.95 -6.91 3.80
C CYS A 52 0.96 -6.45 2.33
N ARG A 53 1.36 -5.20 2.11
CA ARG A 53 1.44 -4.60 0.76
C ARG A 53 2.57 -5.19 -0.09
N ALA A 54 3.62 -5.73 0.54
CA ALA A 54 4.69 -6.45 -0.14
C ALA A 54 4.18 -7.74 -0.81
N ARG A 55 3.36 -8.54 -0.10
CA ARG A 55 2.77 -9.77 -0.65
C ARG A 55 1.74 -9.51 -1.74
N ALA A 56 0.94 -8.45 -1.60
CA ALA A 56 0.03 -8.01 -2.66
C ALA A 56 0.82 -7.70 -3.95
N PHE A 57 1.92 -6.94 -3.82
CA PHE A 57 2.79 -6.60 -4.94
C PHE A 57 3.53 -7.81 -5.54
N GLU A 58 4.09 -8.69 -4.70
CA GLU A 58 4.74 -9.94 -5.13
C GLU A 58 3.78 -10.84 -5.92
N ALA A 59 2.55 -11.03 -5.43
CA ALA A 59 1.59 -11.94 -6.02
C ALA A 59 0.87 -11.40 -7.28
N THR A 60 0.78 -10.08 -7.44
CA THR A 60 -0.08 -9.46 -8.48
C THR A 60 0.59 -8.38 -9.33
N GLY A 61 1.74 -7.85 -8.93
CA GLY A 61 2.32 -6.63 -9.48
C GLY A 61 1.63 -5.33 -9.00
N ASP A 62 0.59 -5.41 -8.16
CA ASP A 62 -0.12 -4.26 -7.58
C ASP A 62 -0.05 -4.27 -6.04
N TYR A 63 0.59 -3.25 -5.48
CA TYR A 63 0.73 -3.08 -4.03
C TYR A 63 -0.56 -2.58 -3.34
N LEU A 64 -1.59 -2.22 -4.10
CA LEU A 64 -2.92 -1.83 -3.62
C LEU A 64 -3.97 -2.94 -3.75
N ALA A 65 -3.64 -4.06 -4.41
CA ALA A 65 -4.49 -5.25 -4.47
C ALA A 65 -4.77 -5.85 -3.08
N GLU A 66 -5.68 -6.82 -3.01
CA GLU A 66 -5.94 -7.54 -1.76
C GLU A 66 -4.72 -8.32 -1.25
N GLU A 67 -4.67 -8.58 0.06
CA GLU A 67 -3.62 -9.41 0.63
C GLU A 67 -4.00 -10.90 0.43
N PRO A 68 -3.19 -11.70 -0.29
CA PRO A 68 -3.61 -13.02 -0.79
C PRO A 68 -3.71 -14.10 0.30
N LEU A 69 -3.21 -13.84 1.51
CA LEU A 69 -3.25 -14.75 2.67
C LEU A 69 -4.29 -14.30 3.71
N CYS A 70 -5.09 -13.28 3.40
CA CYS A 70 -6.17 -12.79 4.24
C CYS A 70 -7.36 -13.76 4.20
N LEU A 71 -7.49 -14.59 5.25
CA LEU A 71 -8.61 -15.52 5.43
C LEU A 71 -9.93 -14.82 5.80
N TYR A 72 -9.91 -13.53 6.09
CA TYR A 72 -11.12 -12.76 6.40
C TYR A 72 -11.85 -12.35 5.13
N GLU A 73 -13.14 -12.65 5.07
CA GLU A 73 -14.03 -12.25 3.99
C GLU A 73 -14.88 -11.05 4.45
N PRO A 74 -14.70 -9.86 3.86
CA PRO A 74 -15.54 -8.69 4.14
C PRO A 74 -17.00 -8.91 3.75
N LYS A 75 -17.86 -8.07 4.32
CA LYS A 75 -19.30 -8.04 4.00
C LYS A 75 -19.62 -7.27 2.71
#